data_AF-A0A815RHB0-F1
#
_entry.id   AF-A0A815RHB0-F1
#
_cell.length_a   1.000
_cell.length_b   1.000
_cell.length_c   1.000
_cell.angle_alpha   90.00
_cell.angle_beta   90.00
_cell.angle_gamma   90.00
#
_symmetry.space_group_name_H-M   'P 1'
#
loop_
_entity.id
_entity.type
_entity.pdbx_description
1 polymer ?
#
loop_
_entity_poly.entity_id
_entity_poly.type
_entity_poly.pdbx_seq_one_letter_code
_entity_poly.pdbx_strand_id
1 'polypeptide(L)'
;MASTNDVGLAPDRVRNPSGTHLEDLNCLICHNILWKPVACQQCKAYFCSACIRKWLTDGRIDCPLGRETYIERACSRLVNTPLSKLQIACIYESNGCREILPYEAVEKHETQCGYQPQQCPGCLLSFSKNEIETHISGCELIESTCDDCKIVYKRCDASQTHTDIICVKEQFRQYRCQSQEEMRQLQKQFRQYRCQTEDKFEELKEDLEKRRRDYSANTVKVAQSITKIIQQHQFATPGTYEALDCKGRRCIKCGQCRDWYFTGDAETWKWIRDYKNWIEEDRNRWRSDHIYDGFKRRDGATCGPQQRATPVGQISRAFIIAGNEHIARQRAPGDQQSVVSSGARGYQERTISRSFITGDHERSSDYHYCLCEDNTIA
;
A
#
# COMPACT_ATOMS: atom_id res chain seq x y z
N MET A 1 21.73 -1.76 -40.36
CA MET A 1 22.50 -2.46 -41.41
C MET A 1 22.82 -1.43 -42.49
N ALA A 2 24.07 -1.31 -42.92
CA ALA A 2 24.41 -0.45 -44.06
C ALA A 2 24.02 -1.15 -45.37
N SER A 3 23.47 -0.41 -46.33
CA SER A 3 23.20 -0.96 -47.66
C SER A 3 24.53 -1.33 -48.33
N THR A 4 24.64 -2.53 -48.89
CA THR A 4 25.86 -3.03 -49.55
C THR A 4 26.26 -2.28 -50.83
N ASN A 5 25.56 -1.19 -51.13
CA ASN A 5 25.72 -0.34 -52.31
C ASN A 5 26.56 0.93 -52.01
N ASP A 6 27.16 1.08 -50.84
CA ASP A 6 28.09 2.19 -50.55
C ASP A 6 29.53 1.96 -51.10
N VAL A 7 29.68 1.13 -52.13
CA VAL A 7 30.92 0.80 -52.84
C VAL A 7 30.66 0.77 -54.35
N GLY A 8 31.70 0.90 -55.18
CA GLY A 8 31.56 0.79 -56.64
C GLY A 8 30.93 -0.52 -57.11
N LEU A 9 30.13 -0.42 -58.16
CA LEU A 9 29.35 -1.50 -58.76
C LEU A 9 30.27 -2.55 -59.40
N ALA A 10 30.16 -3.81 -58.94
CA ALA A 10 30.97 -4.90 -59.47
C ALA A 10 30.65 -5.16 -60.97
N PRO A 11 31.67 -5.35 -61.84
CA PRO A 11 31.50 -5.35 -63.29
C PRO A 11 30.84 -6.62 -63.85
N ASP A 12 30.93 -7.73 -63.12
CA ASP A 12 30.25 -9.01 -63.39
C ASP A 12 28.72 -8.90 -63.39
N ARG A 13 28.17 -7.88 -62.72
CA ARG A 13 26.74 -7.58 -62.69
C ARG A 13 26.22 -6.91 -63.97
N VAL A 14 27.08 -6.37 -64.83
CA VAL A 14 26.67 -5.72 -66.08
C VAL A 14 26.27 -6.77 -67.11
N ARG A 15 25.09 -6.62 -67.70
CA ARG A 15 24.51 -7.56 -68.69
C ARG A 15 24.60 -7.05 -70.14
N ASN A 16 24.92 -5.78 -70.35
CA ASN A 16 25.11 -5.17 -71.68
C ASN A 16 26.49 -4.49 -71.88
N PRO A 17 27.63 -5.19 -71.70
CA PRO A 17 28.97 -4.59 -71.84
C PRO A 17 29.27 -4.12 -73.28
N SER A 18 28.63 -4.72 -74.29
CA SER A 18 28.85 -4.41 -75.70
C SER A 18 28.36 -3.01 -76.09
N GLY A 19 29.28 -2.04 -76.14
CA GLY A 19 29.02 -0.67 -76.60
C GLY A 19 29.34 0.45 -75.61
N THR A 20 29.87 0.12 -74.42
CA THR A 20 30.37 1.10 -73.44
C THR A 20 31.79 0.74 -73.04
N HIS A 21 32.72 1.70 -73.05
CA HIS A 21 34.05 1.53 -72.47
C HIS A 21 33.93 1.54 -70.94
N LEU A 22 33.67 0.38 -70.35
CA LEU A 22 33.49 0.22 -68.90
C LEU A 22 34.76 0.60 -68.11
N GLU A 23 35.93 0.45 -68.72
CA GLU A 23 37.23 0.83 -68.15
C GLU A 23 37.32 2.32 -67.80
N ASP A 24 36.76 3.20 -68.65
CA ASP A 24 36.69 4.66 -68.42
C ASP A 24 35.72 5.05 -67.29
N LEU A 25 34.88 4.10 -66.83
CA LEU A 25 33.84 4.30 -65.82
C LEU A 25 34.22 3.67 -64.47
N ASN A 26 35.48 3.26 -64.27
CA ASN A 26 35.95 2.68 -63.01
C ASN A 26 36.36 3.73 -61.98
N CYS A 27 36.05 3.48 -60.71
CA CYS A 27 36.46 4.31 -59.58
C CYS A 27 37.89 4.00 -59.16
N LEU A 28 38.72 5.03 -59.05
CA LEU A 28 40.15 4.88 -58.74
C LEU A 28 40.48 4.49 -57.27
N ILE A 29 39.48 4.34 -56.40
CA ILE A 29 39.65 3.88 -55.00
C ILE A 29 39.28 2.39 -54.85
N CYS A 30 38.27 1.92 -55.59
CA CYS A 30 37.74 0.55 -55.45
C CYS A 30 37.82 -0.30 -56.73
N HIS A 31 38.31 0.28 -57.83
CA HIS A 31 38.49 -0.31 -59.17
C HIS A 31 37.24 -0.89 -59.86
N ASN A 32 36.11 -0.93 -59.17
CA ASN A 32 34.77 -1.23 -59.68
C ASN A 32 34.15 -0.03 -60.44
N ILE A 33 33.06 -0.29 -61.17
CA ILE A 33 32.31 0.72 -61.92
C ILE A 33 31.74 1.77 -60.95
N LEU A 34 31.76 3.04 -61.36
CA LEU A 34 31.35 4.18 -60.57
C LEU A 34 29.89 4.08 -60.08
N TRP A 35 29.72 4.02 -58.76
CA TRP A 35 28.42 4.12 -58.10
C TRP A 35 28.24 5.49 -57.44
N LYS A 36 27.17 6.20 -57.81
CA LYS A 36 26.91 7.61 -57.43
C LYS A 36 28.17 8.48 -57.63
N PRO A 37 28.57 8.72 -58.88
CA PRO A 37 29.86 9.33 -59.21
C PRO A 37 29.94 10.80 -58.79
N VAL A 38 31.08 11.16 -58.20
CA VAL A 38 31.50 12.54 -57.96
C VAL A 38 32.89 12.77 -58.55
N ALA A 39 33.16 14.01 -58.97
CA ALA A 39 34.43 14.41 -59.58
C ALA A 39 35.21 15.32 -58.63
N CYS A 40 36.54 15.20 -58.64
CA CYS A 40 37.39 16.25 -58.06
C CYS A 40 37.48 17.45 -59.03
N GLN A 41 37.24 18.67 -58.54
CA GLN A 41 37.27 19.88 -59.37
C GLN A 41 38.62 20.10 -60.09
N GLN A 42 39.74 19.83 -59.42
CA GLN A 42 41.08 20.14 -59.91
C GLN A 42 41.59 19.08 -60.90
N CYS A 43 41.78 17.84 -60.44
CA CYS A 43 42.34 16.76 -61.26
C CYS A 43 41.33 16.08 -62.20
N LYS A 44 40.04 16.45 -62.13
CA LYS A 44 38.92 15.91 -62.95
C LYS A 44 38.67 14.40 -62.81
N ALA A 45 39.33 13.75 -61.86
CA ALA A 45 39.18 12.32 -61.57
C ALA A 45 37.81 12.00 -60.96
N TYR A 46 37.32 10.77 -61.20
CA TYR A 46 36.01 10.29 -60.78
C TYR A 46 36.08 9.25 -59.67
N PHE A 47 35.19 9.37 -58.69
CA PHE A 47 35.12 8.50 -57.53
C PHE A 47 33.66 8.16 -57.19
N CYS A 48 33.41 6.98 -56.62
CA CYS A 48 32.13 6.70 -55.97
C CYS A 48 32.00 7.61 -54.75
N SER A 49 30.87 8.28 -54.56
CA SER A 49 30.73 9.31 -53.50
C SER A 49 31.00 8.76 -52.10
N ALA A 50 30.62 7.51 -51.80
CA ALA A 50 30.93 6.86 -50.53
C ALA A 50 32.43 6.50 -50.38
N CYS A 51 33.11 6.09 -51.46
CA CYS A 51 34.55 5.77 -51.41
C CYS A 51 35.41 7.01 -51.12
N ILE A 52 35.13 8.15 -51.75
CA ILE A 52 35.86 9.40 -51.48
C ILE A 52 35.47 9.98 -50.11
N ARG A 53 34.19 9.91 -49.70
CA ARG A 53 33.79 10.28 -48.32
C ARG A 53 34.53 9.48 -47.26
N LYS A 54 34.73 8.17 -47.46
CA LYS A 54 35.53 7.35 -46.56
C LYS A 54 37.00 7.82 -46.52
N TRP A 55 37.65 7.97 -47.67
CA TRP A 55 39.03 8.46 -47.77
C TRP A 55 39.24 9.78 -47.00
N LEU A 56 38.29 10.72 -47.11
CA LEU A 56 38.34 12.00 -46.39
C LEU A 56 38.06 11.86 -44.88
N THR A 57 37.22 10.89 -44.49
CA THR A 57 36.93 10.58 -43.08
C THR A 57 38.13 9.93 -42.38
N ASP A 58 38.95 9.16 -43.12
CA ASP A 58 40.19 8.51 -42.66
C ASP A 58 41.37 9.52 -42.44
N GLY A 59 41.05 10.79 -42.15
CA GLY A 59 42.01 11.84 -41.77
C GLY A 59 42.74 12.54 -42.93
N ARG A 60 42.28 12.35 -44.17
CA ARG A 60 42.90 12.92 -45.39
C ARG A 60 42.08 14.07 -45.95
N ILE A 61 42.74 15.02 -46.59
CA ILE A 61 42.10 16.19 -47.23
C ILE A 61 42.53 16.30 -48.70
N ASP A 62 43.63 15.63 -49.05
CA ASP A 62 44.17 15.46 -50.38
C ASP A 62 43.37 14.49 -51.26
N CYS A 63 43.32 14.76 -52.56
CA CYS A 63 42.71 13.88 -53.54
C CYS A 63 43.53 12.59 -53.72
N PRO A 64 42.93 11.39 -53.82
CA PRO A 64 43.66 10.12 -54.01
C PRO A 64 44.62 10.08 -55.21
N LEU A 65 44.42 10.95 -56.22
CA LEU A 65 45.29 11.08 -57.41
C LEU A 65 46.21 12.30 -57.39
N GLY A 66 46.08 13.23 -56.45
CA GLY A 66 46.71 14.55 -56.55
C GLY A 66 46.91 15.21 -55.20
N ARG A 67 48.10 15.82 -55.01
CA ARG A 67 48.57 16.44 -53.75
C ARG A 67 47.86 17.75 -53.39
N GLU A 68 46.62 17.92 -53.86
CA GLU A 68 45.79 19.12 -53.71
C GLU A 68 44.52 18.77 -52.92
N THR A 69 44.01 19.75 -52.19
CA THR A 69 42.74 19.69 -51.45
C THR A 69 41.62 19.19 -52.36
N TYR A 70 40.93 18.12 -51.96
CA TYR A 70 39.76 17.64 -52.68
C TYR A 70 38.61 18.66 -52.58
N ILE A 71 38.05 19.00 -53.74
CA ILE A 71 36.85 19.84 -53.87
C ILE A 71 35.85 19.04 -54.70
N GLU A 72 34.70 18.73 -54.11
CA GLU A 72 33.66 17.93 -54.76
C GLU A 72 32.97 18.72 -55.88
N ARG A 73 32.74 18.05 -57.01
CA ARG A 73 32.01 18.56 -58.16
C ARG A 73 31.10 17.47 -58.73
N ALA A 74 29.90 17.85 -59.16
CA ALA A 74 29.01 16.95 -59.89
C ALA A 74 29.65 16.46 -61.20
N CYS A 75 29.51 15.16 -61.50
CA CYS A 75 30.08 14.56 -62.70
C CYS A 75 29.49 15.12 -64.00
N SER A 76 30.30 15.09 -65.05
CA SER A 76 29.89 15.55 -66.38
C SER A 76 28.93 14.56 -67.05
N ARG A 77 28.18 15.04 -68.05
CA ARG A 77 27.30 14.18 -68.88
C ARG A 77 28.06 13.02 -69.54
N LEU A 78 29.37 13.17 -69.79
CA LEU A 78 30.21 12.13 -70.39
C LEU A 78 30.31 10.87 -69.51
N VAL A 79 30.17 10.99 -68.20
CA VAL A 79 30.16 9.86 -67.25
C VAL A 79 28.74 9.40 -66.96
N ASN A 80 27.81 10.33 -66.71
CA ASN A 80 26.45 9.97 -66.30
C ASN A 80 25.66 9.33 -67.45
N THR A 81 25.80 9.81 -68.69
CA THR A 81 25.04 9.28 -69.85
C THR A 81 25.38 7.82 -70.21
N PRO A 82 26.62 7.33 -70.19
CA PRO A 82 26.87 5.90 -70.35
C PRO A 82 26.47 5.08 -69.11
N LEU A 83 26.63 5.59 -67.88
CA LEU A 83 26.16 4.89 -66.68
C LEU A 83 24.65 4.62 -66.71
N SER A 84 23.82 5.61 -67.06
CA SER A 84 22.35 5.43 -67.19
C SER A 84 21.94 4.45 -68.30
N LYS A 85 22.85 4.04 -69.20
CA LYS A 85 22.61 3.00 -70.23
C LYS A 85 22.96 1.58 -69.76
N LEU A 86 23.61 1.41 -68.61
CA LEU A 86 23.98 0.10 -68.10
C LEU A 86 22.74 -0.68 -67.63
N GLN A 87 22.64 -1.91 -68.09
CA GLN A 87 21.70 -2.93 -67.62
C GLN A 87 22.42 -3.82 -66.61
N ILE A 88 21.91 -3.84 -65.38
CA ILE A 88 22.61 -4.32 -64.19
C ILE A 88 21.74 -5.37 -63.50
N ALA A 89 22.30 -6.56 -63.28
CA ALA A 89 21.66 -7.59 -62.47
C ALA A 89 21.67 -7.20 -60.98
N CYS A 90 20.60 -7.53 -60.25
CA CYS A 90 20.51 -7.34 -58.80
C CYS A 90 21.66 -8.04 -58.03
N ILE A 91 22.17 -7.44 -56.95
CA ILE A 91 23.10 -8.11 -56.01
C ILE A 91 22.61 -9.47 -55.48
N TYR A 92 21.30 -9.68 -55.47
CA TYR A 92 20.66 -10.91 -54.98
C TYR A 92 20.37 -11.93 -56.10
N GLU A 93 21.06 -11.84 -57.24
CA GLU A 93 21.01 -12.84 -58.33
C GLU A 93 21.45 -14.23 -57.85
N SER A 94 22.47 -14.31 -56.98
CA SER A 94 22.87 -15.53 -56.27
C SER A 94 21.76 -16.15 -55.43
N ASN A 95 20.80 -15.34 -54.97
CA ASN A 95 19.69 -15.74 -54.12
C ASN A 95 18.43 -16.03 -54.94
N GLY A 96 18.47 -15.89 -56.28
CA GLY A 96 17.35 -16.16 -57.18
C GLY A 96 16.75 -14.94 -57.88
N CYS A 97 17.20 -13.70 -57.60
CA CYS A 97 16.66 -12.51 -58.26
C CYS A 97 17.10 -12.44 -59.73
N ARG A 98 16.16 -12.48 -60.68
CA ARG A 98 16.44 -12.40 -62.13
C ARG A 98 16.15 -11.03 -62.74
N GLU A 99 15.99 -10.00 -61.92
CA GLU A 99 15.74 -8.64 -62.41
C GLU A 99 17.03 -7.99 -62.93
N ILE A 100 16.94 -7.47 -64.17
CA ILE A 100 17.97 -6.69 -64.84
C ILE A 100 17.44 -5.26 -64.97
N LEU A 101 18.15 -4.30 -64.40
CA LEU A 101 17.64 -2.97 -64.06
C LEU A 101 18.52 -1.88 -64.70
N PRO A 102 17.96 -0.72 -65.11
CA PRO A 102 18.77 0.45 -65.41
C PRO A 102 19.41 0.99 -64.13
N TYR A 103 20.62 1.55 -64.24
CA TYR A 103 21.43 2.09 -63.15
C TYR A 103 20.65 2.88 -62.07
N GLU A 104 19.75 3.77 -62.49
CA GLU A 104 18.95 4.64 -61.60
C GLU A 104 17.88 3.88 -60.79
N ALA A 105 17.46 2.70 -61.24
CA ALA A 105 16.46 1.87 -60.55
C ALA A 105 17.07 0.83 -59.58
N VAL A 106 18.36 0.51 -59.72
CA VAL A 106 19.06 -0.54 -58.96
C VAL A 106 18.90 -0.35 -57.45
N GLU A 107 19.14 0.85 -56.93
CA GLU A 107 19.02 1.14 -55.49
C GLU A 107 17.59 0.95 -54.96
N LYS A 108 16.59 1.40 -55.72
CA LYS A 108 15.18 1.29 -55.34
C LYS A 108 14.72 -0.17 -55.33
N HIS A 109 15.16 -0.97 -56.31
CA HIS A 109 14.90 -2.40 -56.29
C HIS A 109 15.61 -3.06 -55.09
N GLU A 110 16.90 -2.83 -54.89
CA GLU A 110 17.70 -3.58 -53.91
C GLU A 110 17.34 -3.30 -52.45
N THR A 111 16.80 -2.10 -52.17
CA THR A 111 16.20 -1.79 -50.86
C THR A 111 14.83 -2.45 -50.63
N GLN A 112 14.18 -2.95 -51.68
CA GLN A 112 12.83 -3.53 -51.62
C GLN A 112 12.81 -5.05 -51.94
N CYS A 113 13.84 -5.56 -52.61
CA CYS A 113 13.94 -6.90 -53.22
C CYS A 113 13.53 -8.06 -52.29
N GLY A 114 12.64 -8.93 -52.79
CA GLY A 114 12.20 -10.15 -52.11
C GLY A 114 13.28 -11.22 -51.91
N TYR A 115 14.41 -11.13 -52.62
CA TYR A 115 15.55 -12.04 -52.50
C TYR A 115 16.66 -11.53 -51.57
N GLN A 116 16.47 -10.34 -50.97
CA GLN A 116 17.32 -9.82 -49.91
C GLN A 116 17.41 -10.84 -48.76
N PRO A 117 18.61 -11.25 -48.32
CA PRO A 117 18.75 -12.22 -47.24
C PRO A 117 18.34 -11.59 -45.90
N GLN A 118 17.53 -12.30 -45.13
CA GLN A 118 17.10 -11.93 -43.77
C GLN A 118 17.37 -13.11 -42.83
N GLN A 119 17.92 -12.84 -41.65
CA GLN A 119 18.17 -13.87 -40.65
C GLN A 119 16.93 -14.12 -39.79
N CYS A 120 16.62 -15.39 -39.56
CA CYS A 120 15.57 -15.78 -38.64
C CYS A 120 15.98 -15.45 -37.19
N PRO A 121 15.13 -14.80 -36.36
CA PRO A 121 15.47 -14.44 -34.99
C PRO A 121 15.68 -15.66 -34.06
N GLY A 122 15.04 -16.80 -34.36
CA GLY A 122 15.21 -18.05 -33.61
C GLY A 122 16.44 -18.86 -34.03
N CYS A 123 16.48 -19.35 -35.28
CA CYS A 123 17.53 -20.26 -35.74
C CYS A 123 18.78 -19.58 -36.34
N LEU A 124 18.79 -18.25 -36.47
CA LEU A 124 19.87 -17.41 -37.04
C LEU A 124 20.27 -17.70 -38.51
N LEU A 125 19.68 -18.71 -39.16
CA LEU A 125 19.84 -19.00 -40.58
C LEU A 125 19.26 -17.88 -41.45
N SER A 126 19.88 -17.66 -42.61
CA SER A 126 19.46 -16.67 -43.61
C SER A 126 18.50 -17.27 -44.64
N PHE A 127 17.36 -16.61 -44.86
CA PHE A 127 16.37 -16.94 -45.90
C PHE A 127 16.13 -15.73 -46.79
N SER A 128 15.45 -15.90 -47.93
CA SER A 128 14.99 -14.75 -48.70
C SER A 128 13.89 -13.98 -47.94
N LYS A 129 13.79 -12.68 -48.17
CA LYS A 129 12.74 -11.81 -47.62
C LYS A 129 11.31 -12.25 -48.00
N ASN A 130 11.13 -13.00 -49.09
CA ASN A 130 9.85 -13.60 -49.47
C ASN A 130 9.53 -14.88 -48.66
N GLU A 131 10.53 -15.64 -48.23
CA GLU A 131 10.38 -16.92 -47.53
C GLU A 131 10.51 -16.79 -46.01
N ILE A 132 11.11 -15.71 -45.51
CA ILE A 132 11.38 -15.53 -44.08
C ILE A 132 10.10 -15.51 -43.24
N GLU A 133 8.97 -15.00 -43.76
CA GLU A 133 7.69 -14.99 -43.05
C GLU A 133 7.10 -16.41 -42.89
N THR A 134 7.16 -17.23 -43.94
CA THR A 134 6.68 -18.62 -43.90
C THR A 134 7.60 -19.48 -43.04
N HIS A 135 8.92 -19.24 -43.08
CA HIS A 135 9.86 -19.82 -42.14
C HIS A 135 9.58 -19.39 -40.69
N ILE A 136 9.40 -18.11 -40.39
CA ILE A 136 9.08 -17.60 -39.05
C ILE A 136 7.78 -18.22 -38.49
N SER A 137 6.80 -18.49 -39.36
CA SER A 137 5.57 -19.19 -38.97
C SER A 137 5.83 -20.64 -38.51
N GLY A 138 6.74 -21.35 -39.18
CA GLY A 138 7.06 -22.76 -38.89
C GLY A 138 8.28 -23.01 -37.99
N CYS A 139 9.11 -22.01 -37.70
CA CYS A 139 10.40 -22.20 -37.04
C CYS A 139 10.25 -22.59 -35.56
N GLU A 140 10.79 -23.76 -35.18
CA GLU A 140 10.72 -24.31 -33.82
C GLU A 140 11.59 -23.54 -32.81
N LEU A 141 12.66 -22.90 -33.27
CA LEU A 141 13.61 -22.17 -32.42
C LEU A 141 13.17 -20.73 -32.11
N ILE A 142 12.01 -20.30 -32.63
CA ILE A 142 11.42 -19.00 -32.28
C ILE A 142 10.69 -19.11 -30.94
N GLU A 143 10.80 -18.05 -30.14
CA GLU A 143 10.09 -17.90 -28.88
C GLU A 143 8.62 -17.49 -29.12
N SER A 144 7.73 -18.08 -28.34
CA SER A 144 6.29 -17.89 -28.38
C SER A 144 5.80 -17.54 -26.99
N THR A 145 4.84 -16.63 -26.91
CA THR A 145 4.15 -16.30 -25.65
C THR A 145 2.93 -17.19 -25.51
N CYS A 146 2.72 -17.78 -24.33
CA CYS A 146 1.47 -18.48 -23.99
C CYS A 146 0.33 -17.48 -23.88
N ASP A 147 -0.82 -17.73 -24.50
CA ASP A 147 -1.94 -16.80 -24.38
C ASP A 147 -2.66 -16.85 -23.02
N ASP A 148 -2.64 -17.98 -22.31
CA ASP A 148 -3.34 -18.11 -21.03
C ASP A 148 -2.51 -17.65 -19.83
N CYS A 149 -1.22 -18.02 -19.75
CA CYS A 149 -0.35 -17.68 -18.61
C CYS A 149 0.74 -16.63 -18.90
N LYS A 150 0.85 -16.17 -20.15
CA LYS A 150 1.80 -15.14 -20.62
C LYS A 150 3.30 -15.43 -20.40
N ILE A 151 3.69 -16.68 -20.10
CA ILE A 151 5.10 -17.13 -20.18
C ILE A 151 5.60 -17.11 -21.63
N VAL A 152 6.86 -16.72 -21.84
CA VAL A 152 7.60 -16.88 -23.10
C VAL A 152 8.41 -18.19 -23.06
N TYR A 153 8.33 -18.99 -24.11
CA TYR A 153 9.01 -20.29 -24.26
C TYR A 153 9.37 -20.56 -25.73
N LYS A 154 10.38 -21.39 -26.02
CA LYS A 154 10.69 -21.79 -27.40
C LYS A 154 9.73 -22.88 -27.89
N ARG A 155 9.31 -22.82 -29.16
CA ARG A 155 8.33 -23.78 -29.71
C ARG A 155 8.84 -25.23 -29.68
N CYS A 156 10.13 -25.48 -29.91
CA CYS A 156 10.75 -26.81 -29.73
C CYS A 156 10.60 -27.33 -28.29
N ASP A 157 10.80 -26.44 -27.31
CA ASP A 157 10.82 -26.77 -25.89
C ASP A 157 9.41 -26.82 -25.28
N ALA A 158 8.36 -26.46 -26.04
CA ALA A 158 6.97 -26.39 -25.58
C ALA A 158 6.51 -27.68 -24.89
N SER A 159 6.85 -28.83 -25.50
CA SER A 159 6.53 -30.17 -24.99
C SER A 159 7.12 -30.50 -23.60
N GLN A 160 8.14 -29.75 -23.15
CA GLN A 160 8.83 -29.96 -21.88
C GLN A 160 8.66 -28.80 -20.90
N THR A 161 8.70 -27.57 -21.41
CA THR A 161 8.68 -26.32 -20.62
C THR A 161 7.28 -25.69 -20.51
N HIS A 162 6.37 -26.02 -21.42
CA HIS A 162 5.05 -25.38 -21.51
C HIS A 162 3.95 -26.36 -21.94
N THR A 163 3.81 -27.44 -21.17
CA THR A 163 2.64 -28.34 -21.26
C THR A 163 1.44 -27.72 -20.54
N ASP A 164 0.22 -28.18 -20.84
CA ASP A 164 -1.03 -27.77 -20.18
C ASP A 164 -0.91 -27.74 -18.65
N ILE A 165 -0.26 -28.76 -18.08
CA ILE A 165 -0.04 -28.90 -16.63
C ILE A 165 0.88 -27.80 -16.10
N ILE A 166 1.89 -27.36 -16.86
CA ILE A 166 2.79 -26.27 -16.48
C ILE A 166 2.09 -24.92 -16.66
N CYS A 167 1.39 -24.73 -17.79
CA CYS A 167 0.57 -23.55 -18.06
C CYS A 167 -0.44 -23.28 -16.94
N VAL A 168 -1.27 -24.28 -16.61
CA VAL A 168 -2.30 -24.19 -15.57
C VAL A 168 -1.68 -24.02 -14.17
N LYS A 169 -0.54 -24.64 -13.88
CA LYS A 169 0.20 -24.39 -12.62
C LYS A 169 0.63 -22.93 -12.48
N GLU A 170 1.15 -22.31 -13.55
CA GLU A 170 1.53 -20.90 -13.51
C GLU A 170 0.31 -19.98 -13.42
N GLN A 171 -0.79 -20.26 -14.13
CA GLN A 171 -2.05 -19.52 -13.96
C GLN A 171 -2.51 -19.54 -12.49
N PHE A 172 -2.56 -20.72 -11.86
CA PHE A 172 -2.92 -20.84 -10.44
C PHE A 172 -1.94 -20.10 -9.51
N ARG A 173 -0.64 -20.05 -9.85
CA ARG A 173 0.36 -19.27 -9.11
C ARG A 173 0.10 -17.77 -9.25
N GLN A 174 -0.18 -17.27 -10.46
CA GLN A 174 -0.50 -15.87 -10.74
C GLN A 174 -1.77 -15.43 -10.01
N TYR A 175 -2.87 -16.19 -10.13
CA TYR A 175 -4.10 -15.92 -9.37
C TYR A 175 -3.89 -15.95 -7.85
N ARG A 176 -3.07 -16.89 -7.34
CA ARG A 176 -2.71 -16.94 -5.92
C ARG A 176 -1.95 -15.70 -5.47
N CYS A 177 -0.99 -15.21 -6.27
CA CYS A 177 -0.23 -14.00 -5.96
C CYS A 177 -1.13 -12.74 -6.01
N GLN A 178 -2.00 -12.61 -7.02
CA GLN A 178 -2.98 -11.51 -7.11
C GLN A 178 -3.89 -11.48 -5.88
N SER A 179 -4.56 -12.60 -5.56
CA SER A 179 -5.47 -12.69 -4.42
C SER A 179 -4.78 -12.47 -3.07
N GLN A 180 -3.52 -12.90 -2.91
CA GLN A 180 -2.74 -12.60 -1.70
C GLN A 180 -2.44 -11.11 -1.55
N GLU A 181 -2.20 -10.40 -2.66
CA GLU A 181 -1.91 -8.97 -2.63
C GLU A 181 -3.18 -8.13 -2.41
N GLU A 182 -4.30 -8.48 -3.05
CA GLU A 182 -5.64 -7.92 -2.73
C GLU A 182 -5.97 -8.07 -1.25
N MET A 183 -5.75 -9.25 -0.67
CA MET A 183 -5.98 -9.51 0.75
C MET A 183 -5.06 -8.70 1.67
N ARG A 184 -3.79 -8.44 1.29
CA ARG A 184 -2.89 -7.55 2.03
C ARG A 184 -3.36 -6.10 1.98
N GLN A 185 -3.79 -5.62 0.81
CA GLN A 185 -4.31 -4.26 0.64
C GLN A 185 -5.59 -4.06 1.44
N LEU A 186 -6.52 -5.03 1.42
CA LEU A 186 -7.74 -5.00 2.22
C LEU A 186 -7.43 -5.03 3.73
N GLN A 187 -6.48 -5.85 4.18
CA GLN A 187 -6.00 -5.84 5.58
C GLN A 187 -5.36 -4.50 5.98
N LYS A 188 -4.62 -3.84 5.07
CA LYS A 188 -4.05 -2.51 5.28
C LYS A 188 -5.14 -1.44 5.42
N GLN A 189 -6.17 -1.49 4.57
CA GLN A 189 -7.35 -0.62 4.65
C GLN A 189 -8.11 -0.82 5.96
N PHE A 190 -8.40 -2.07 6.37
CA PHE A 190 -9.07 -2.34 7.66
C PHE A 190 -8.24 -1.83 8.85
N ARG A 191 -6.91 -1.99 8.84
CA ARG A 191 -6.02 -1.45 9.89
C ARG A 191 -6.08 0.08 9.93
N GLN A 192 -6.05 0.74 8.77
CA GLN A 192 -6.14 2.19 8.67
C GLN A 192 -7.49 2.73 9.16
N TYR A 193 -8.59 2.08 8.77
CA TYR A 193 -9.94 2.43 9.24
C TYR A 193 -10.04 2.28 10.76
N ARG A 194 -9.50 1.19 11.32
CA ARG A 194 -9.50 0.95 12.77
C ARG A 194 -8.75 2.06 13.52
N CYS A 195 -7.56 2.45 13.04
CA CYS A 195 -6.82 3.59 13.60
C CYS A 195 -7.67 4.87 13.54
N GLN A 196 -8.25 5.21 12.39
CA GLN A 196 -9.11 6.39 12.24
C GLN A 196 -10.34 6.38 13.15
N THR A 197 -10.87 5.20 13.52
CA THR A 197 -11.95 5.10 14.53
C THR A 197 -11.44 5.21 15.96
N GLU A 198 -10.21 4.76 16.25
CA GLU A 198 -9.55 4.92 17.54
C GLU A 198 -9.19 6.40 17.78
N ASP A 199 -8.61 7.09 16.79
CA ASP A 199 -8.26 8.51 16.81
C ASP A 199 -9.50 9.41 17.05
N LYS A 200 -10.57 9.20 16.28
CA LYS A 200 -11.84 9.95 16.41
C LYS A 200 -12.56 9.71 17.73
N PHE A 201 -12.39 8.53 18.34
CA PHE A 201 -12.98 8.25 19.64
C PHE A 201 -12.28 9.02 20.74
N GLU A 202 -10.95 9.13 20.68
CA GLU A 202 -10.17 9.92 21.64
C GLU A 202 -10.41 11.44 21.45
N GLU A 203 -10.49 11.94 20.21
CA GLU A 203 -10.90 13.33 19.91
C GLU A 203 -12.26 13.67 20.53
N LEU A 204 -13.28 12.82 20.30
CA LEU A 204 -14.62 13.01 20.85
C LEU A 204 -14.63 12.99 22.39
N LYS A 205 -13.77 12.17 23.00
CA LYS A 205 -13.61 12.03 24.45
C LYS A 205 -12.93 13.26 25.06
N GLU A 206 -11.87 13.80 24.46
CA GLU A 206 -11.26 15.07 24.87
C GLU A 206 -12.26 16.23 24.81
N ASP A 207 -13.07 16.29 23.75
CA ASP A 207 -14.06 17.36 23.58
C ASP A 207 -15.24 17.24 24.56
N LEU A 208 -15.63 16.01 24.94
CA LEU A 208 -16.55 15.77 26.06
C LEU A 208 -15.95 16.19 27.42
N GLU A 209 -14.67 15.88 27.68
CA GLU A 209 -13.95 16.31 28.89
C GLU A 209 -13.79 17.84 28.97
N LYS A 210 -13.62 18.50 27.83
CA LYS A 210 -13.62 19.96 27.69
C LYS A 210 -15.00 20.54 28.01
N ARG A 211 -16.07 20.06 27.36
CA ARG A 211 -17.45 20.48 27.68
C ARG A 211 -17.82 20.25 29.15
N ARG A 212 -17.34 19.16 29.77
CA ARG A 212 -17.50 18.90 31.23
C ARG A 212 -16.82 19.98 32.08
N ARG A 213 -15.60 20.40 31.71
CA ARG A 213 -14.87 21.50 32.38
C ARG A 213 -15.59 22.83 32.22
N ASP A 214 -16.02 23.17 31.00
CA ASP A 214 -16.72 24.42 30.69
C ASP A 214 -18.06 24.53 31.42
N TYR A 215 -18.82 23.43 31.48
CA TYR A 215 -20.06 23.34 32.25
C TYR A 215 -19.81 23.56 33.75
N SER A 216 -18.81 22.89 34.33
CA SER A 216 -18.42 23.05 35.74
C SER A 216 -17.95 24.48 36.07
N ALA A 217 -17.16 25.10 35.19
CA ALA A 217 -16.76 26.49 35.34
C ALA A 217 -17.96 27.45 35.29
N ASN A 218 -18.96 27.18 34.45
CA ASN A 218 -20.16 28.02 34.35
C ASN A 218 -21.15 27.80 35.52
N THR A 219 -21.32 26.58 36.04
CA THR A 219 -22.13 26.38 37.25
C THR A 219 -21.53 27.08 38.48
N VAL A 220 -20.20 27.08 38.63
CA VAL A 220 -19.51 27.87 39.67
C VAL A 220 -19.75 29.38 39.51
N LYS A 221 -19.63 29.93 38.30
CA LYS A 221 -19.94 31.36 38.03
C LYS A 221 -21.40 31.70 38.35
N VAL A 222 -22.35 30.84 37.98
CA VAL A 222 -23.78 31.03 38.27
C VAL A 222 -24.04 30.98 39.79
N ALA A 223 -23.45 30.04 40.52
CA ALA A 223 -23.56 29.95 41.97
C ALA A 223 -22.96 31.19 42.68
N GLN A 224 -21.83 31.71 42.20
CA GLN A 224 -21.24 32.96 42.69
C GLN A 224 -22.17 34.17 42.46
N SER A 225 -22.75 34.29 41.26
CA SER A 225 -23.72 35.34 40.95
C SER A 225 -24.98 35.26 41.82
N ILE A 226 -25.54 34.06 42.01
CA ILE A 226 -26.69 33.84 42.91
C ILE A 226 -26.33 34.22 44.35
N THR A 227 -25.15 33.83 44.84
CA THR A 227 -24.67 34.18 46.19
C THR A 227 -24.57 35.70 46.36
N LYS A 228 -24.07 36.41 45.35
CA LYS A 228 -23.96 37.87 45.35
C LYS A 228 -25.35 38.55 45.37
N ILE A 229 -26.32 38.03 44.61
CA ILE A 229 -27.71 38.51 44.63
C ILE A 229 -28.36 38.30 46.01
N ILE A 230 -28.18 37.12 46.61
CA ILE A 230 -28.66 36.81 47.97
C ILE A 230 -28.11 37.81 48.99
N GLN A 231 -26.80 38.09 48.94
CA GLN A 231 -26.14 39.08 49.80
C GLN A 231 -26.67 40.51 49.58
N GLN A 232 -26.88 40.92 48.33
CA GLN A 232 -27.35 42.27 48.00
C GLN A 232 -28.80 42.53 48.42
N HIS A 233 -29.67 41.50 48.42
CA HIS A 233 -31.08 41.61 48.78
C HIS A 233 -31.42 41.15 50.21
N GLN A 234 -30.41 40.95 51.06
CA GLN A 234 -30.56 40.53 52.49
C GLN A 234 -31.35 39.23 52.72
N PHE A 235 -31.42 38.34 51.72
CA PHE A 235 -32.04 37.03 51.92
C PHE A 235 -31.15 36.15 52.82
N ALA A 236 -31.73 35.54 53.84
CA ALA A 236 -30.99 34.75 54.83
C ALA A 236 -30.38 33.48 54.20
N THR A 237 -29.11 33.19 54.52
CA THR A 237 -28.36 32.05 53.99
C THR A 237 -28.88 30.71 54.56
N PRO A 238 -29.39 29.78 53.72
CA PRO A 238 -29.89 28.50 54.21
C PRO A 238 -28.77 27.66 54.82
N GLY A 239 -28.89 27.35 56.12
CA GLY A 239 -28.02 26.40 56.82
C GLY A 239 -27.00 27.01 57.79
N THR A 240 -26.80 28.33 57.81
CA THR A 240 -25.92 29.03 58.77
C THR A 240 -26.58 29.24 60.14
N TYR A 241 -27.29 28.21 60.63
CA TYR A 241 -27.95 28.22 61.93
C TYR A 241 -27.25 27.21 62.83
N GLU A 242 -26.80 27.66 64.00
CA GLU A 242 -26.32 26.75 65.05
C GLU A 242 -27.41 25.73 65.39
N ALA A 243 -27.03 24.45 65.53
CA ALA A 243 -27.96 23.43 65.98
C ALA A 243 -28.38 23.75 67.42
N LEU A 244 -29.66 24.06 67.64
CA LEU A 244 -30.21 24.32 68.96
C LEU A 244 -30.04 23.09 69.86
N ASP A 245 -29.08 23.14 70.77
CA ASP A 245 -29.01 22.18 71.86
C ASP A 245 -30.17 22.42 72.82
N CYS A 246 -31.14 21.51 72.84
CA CYS A 246 -32.31 21.65 73.68
C CYS A 246 -31.92 21.42 75.15
N LYS A 247 -31.74 22.51 75.91
CA LYS A 247 -31.44 22.45 77.35
C LYS A 247 -32.58 21.79 78.14
N GLY A 248 -32.56 20.47 78.22
CA GLY A 248 -33.32 19.65 79.19
C GLY A 248 -34.72 19.18 78.78
N ARG A 249 -35.22 19.41 77.56
CA ARG A 249 -36.56 18.93 77.14
C ARG A 249 -36.50 17.87 76.03
N ARG A 250 -36.58 16.60 76.46
CA ARG A 250 -36.71 15.42 75.59
C ARG A 250 -38.01 15.50 74.75
N CYS A 251 -37.91 15.16 73.46
CA CYS A 251 -39.07 14.81 72.62
C CYS A 251 -39.93 13.75 73.34
N ILE A 252 -41.24 14.03 73.45
CA ILE A 252 -42.23 13.26 74.24
C ILE A 252 -42.29 11.76 73.87
N LYS A 253 -41.82 11.37 72.68
CA LYS A 253 -41.86 9.98 72.18
C LYS A 253 -40.50 9.25 72.14
N CYS A 254 -39.35 9.93 72.27
CA CYS A 254 -38.02 9.29 72.15
C CYS A 254 -36.82 10.07 72.73
N GLY A 255 -36.90 11.40 72.87
CA GLY A 255 -35.94 12.18 73.63
C GLY A 255 -34.55 12.51 73.05
N GLN A 256 -34.21 12.17 71.79
CA GLN A 256 -32.84 12.38 71.27
C GLN A 256 -32.70 13.06 69.88
N CYS A 257 -33.78 13.36 69.15
CA CYS A 257 -33.67 13.95 67.80
C CYS A 257 -33.11 15.39 67.82
N ARG A 258 -32.16 15.69 66.92
CA ARG A 258 -31.55 17.04 66.71
C ARG A 258 -31.93 17.65 65.34
N ASP A 259 -32.96 17.10 64.70
CA ASP A 259 -33.05 17.06 63.23
C ASP A 259 -34.12 18.01 62.64
N TRP A 260 -34.45 19.09 63.33
CA TRP A 260 -35.42 20.09 62.89
C TRP A 260 -34.76 21.44 62.62
N TYR A 261 -35.30 22.20 61.66
CA TYR A 261 -34.87 23.56 61.34
C TYR A 261 -36.09 24.45 61.07
N PHE A 262 -35.96 25.75 61.36
CA PHE A 262 -37.03 26.72 61.16
C PHE A 262 -36.91 27.37 59.77
N THR A 263 -38.04 27.56 59.08
CA THR A 263 -38.12 28.18 57.74
C THR A 263 -38.94 29.48 57.73
N GLY A 264 -39.21 30.07 58.89
CA GLY A 264 -39.76 31.42 59.00
C GLY A 264 -38.68 32.50 58.93
N ASP A 265 -39.07 33.74 59.19
CA ASP A 265 -38.20 34.91 59.12
C ASP A 265 -37.22 35.03 60.32
N ALA A 266 -36.26 35.94 60.18
CA ALA A 266 -35.18 36.13 61.15
C ALA A 266 -35.59 36.90 62.42
N GLU A 267 -36.71 37.63 62.43
CA GLU A 267 -37.19 38.36 63.61
C GLU A 267 -38.03 37.45 64.50
N THR A 268 -38.96 36.70 63.90
CA THR A 268 -39.67 35.60 64.56
C THR A 268 -38.68 34.60 65.16
N TRP A 269 -37.58 34.26 64.46
CA TRP A 269 -36.55 33.38 65.01
C TRP A 269 -35.82 33.96 66.24
N LYS A 270 -35.55 35.28 66.27
CA LYS A 270 -34.98 35.93 67.47
C LYS A 270 -35.97 35.87 68.63
N TRP A 271 -37.23 36.20 68.40
CA TRP A 271 -38.28 36.16 69.42
C TRP A 271 -38.50 34.74 69.99
N ILE A 272 -38.41 33.69 69.16
CA ILE A 272 -38.43 32.29 69.60
C ILE A 272 -37.23 31.96 70.52
N ARG A 273 -36.03 32.50 70.25
CA ARG A 273 -34.84 32.22 71.07
C ARG A 273 -34.97 32.73 72.51
N ASP A 274 -35.70 33.82 72.72
CA ASP A 274 -35.91 34.44 74.05
C ASP A 274 -37.11 33.87 74.83
N TYR A 275 -37.59 32.66 74.48
CA TYR A 275 -38.72 31.97 75.13
C TYR A 275 -38.67 31.86 76.67
N LYS A 276 -37.50 32.08 77.28
CA LYS A 276 -37.30 32.08 78.74
C LYS A 276 -37.81 33.36 79.41
N ASN A 277 -37.85 34.46 78.66
CA ASN A 277 -38.26 35.78 79.14
C ASN A 277 -39.71 36.11 78.76
N TRP A 278 -40.39 35.20 78.03
CA TRP A 278 -41.74 35.36 77.52
C TRP A 278 -42.79 35.59 78.62
N ILE A 279 -43.54 36.67 78.47
CA ILE A 279 -44.74 36.96 79.26
C ILE A 279 -45.92 36.11 78.78
N GLU A 280 -47.08 36.20 79.45
CA GLU A 280 -48.23 35.34 79.10
C GLU A 280 -48.79 35.62 77.69
N GLU A 281 -48.63 36.85 77.20
CA GLU A 281 -49.01 37.27 75.85
C GLU A 281 -48.15 36.56 74.78
N ASP A 282 -46.82 36.51 74.95
CA ASP A 282 -45.93 35.77 74.05
C ASP A 282 -46.29 34.28 73.97
N ARG A 283 -46.62 33.67 75.12
CA ARG A 283 -47.01 32.26 75.23
C ARG A 283 -48.33 31.98 74.52
N ASN A 284 -49.25 32.95 74.52
CA ASN A 284 -50.51 32.85 73.80
C ASN A 284 -50.31 33.05 72.30
N ARG A 285 -49.49 34.02 71.90
CA ARG A 285 -49.06 34.24 70.51
C ARG A 285 -48.43 32.98 69.89
N TRP A 286 -47.54 32.31 70.63
CA TRP A 286 -46.94 31.04 70.21
C TRP A 286 -47.96 29.90 70.00
N ARG A 287 -49.11 29.95 70.69
CA ARG A 287 -50.21 28.98 70.53
C ARG A 287 -51.13 29.34 69.35
N SER A 288 -51.47 30.62 69.19
CA SER A 288 -52.41 31.12 68.17
C SER A 288 -51.83 31.18 66.76
N ASP A 289 -50.59 31.67 66.63
CA ASP A 289 -50.06 32.13 65.34
C ASP A 289 -49.46 30.97 64.49
N HIS A 290 -49.67 29.71 64.91
CA HIS A 290 -49.22 28.48 64.22
C HIS A 290 -47.71 28.44 63.88
N ILE A 291 -46.89 29.18 64.64
CA ILE A 291 -45.45 29.39 64.39
C ILE A 291 -44.65 28.07 64.41
N TYR A 292 -45.19 27.03 65.07
CA TYR A 292 -44.66 25.67 65.05
C TYR A 292 -44.64 25.02 63.65
N ASP A 293 -45.53 25.39 62.73
CA ASP A 293 -45.55 24.85 61.36
C ASP A 293 -44.35 25.35 60.51
N GLY A 294 -43.66 26.39 60.98
CA GLY A 294 -42.38 26.84 60.44
C GLY A 294 -41.23 25.86 60.71
N PHE A 295 -41.39 24.86 61.57
CA PHE A 295 -40.34 23.86 61.85
C PHE A 295 -40.47 22.64 60.94
N LYS A 296 -39.44 22.38 60.14
CA LYS A 296 -39.36 21.24 59.21
C LYS A 296 -38.26 20.28 59.62
N ARG A 297 -38.44 18.99 59.31
CA ARG A 297 -37.41 17.95 59.52
C ARG A 297 -36.37 18.04 58.41
N ARG A 298 -35.10 17.81 58.75
CA ARG A 298 -34.05 17.57 57.73
C ARG A 298 -34.27 16.21 57.09
N ASP A 299 -33.99 16.11 55.79
CA ASP A 299 -34.05 14.86 55.04
C ASP A 299 -33.07 13.82 55.62
N GLY A 300 -33.49 12.55 55.63
CA GLY A 300 -32.74 11.43 56.20
C GLY A 300 -32.97 11.15 57.69
N ALA A 301 -33.59 12.06 58.46
CA ALA A 301 -33.89 11.81 59.86
C ALA A 301 -35.03 10.79 60.05
N THR A 302 -34.81 9.71 60.81
CA THR A 302 -35.81 8.66 61.09
C THR A 302 -36.15 8.55 62.58
N CYS A 303 -37.43 8.30 62.90
CA CYS A 303 -37.93 8.12 64.25
C CYS A 303 -38.66 6.76 64.35
N GLY A 304 -38.19 5.89 65.24
CA GLY A 304 -38.78 4.57 65.51
C GLY A 304 -38.63 4.18 66.98
N PRO A 305 -39.53 3.34 67.53
CA PRO A 305 -39.52 2.98 68.95
C PRO A 305 -38.40 2.00 69.30
N GLN A 306 -37.70 2.25 70.42
CA GLN A 306 -36.68 1.35 70.96
C GLN A 306 -37.30 0.22 71.79
N GLN A 307 -36.80 -1.01 71.63
CA GLN A 307 -36.82 -2.02 72.69
C GLN A 307 -35.50 -1.98 73.49
N ARG A 308 -35.46 -2.58 74.67
CA ARG A 308 -34.45 -2.29 75.71
C ARG A 308 -33.21 -3.22 75.64
N ALA A 309 -32.08 -2.63 76.02
CA ALA A 309 -30.77 -3.21 76.33
C ALA A 309 -30.85 -4.24 77.51
N THR A 310 -29.89 -5.11 77.88
CA THR A 310 -28.48 -5.47 77.52
C THR A 310 -28.08 -6.72 78.38
N PRO A 311 -26.82 -7.22 78.50
CA PRO A 311 -25.54 -6.96 77.79
C PRO A 311 -25.13 -8.19 76.93
N VAL A 312 -23.90 -8.66 76.63
CA VAL A 312 -22.47 -8.44 77.01
C VAL A 312 -21.62 -8.70 75.72
N GLY A 313 -20.45 -8.10 75.45
CA GLY A 313 -19.67 -7.09 76.19
C GLY A 313 -18.41 -6.61 75.46
N GLN A 314 -17.29 -7.34 75.55
CA GLN A 314 -15.93 -6.95 75.10
C GLN A 314 -15.22 -8.19 74.46
N ILE A 315 -14.18 -8.10 73.61
CA ILE A 315 -12.91 -7.33 73.65
C ILE A 315 -12.54 -6.76 72.25
N SER A 316 -11.57 -5.82 72.21
CA SER A 316 -11.27 -4.93 71.08
C SER A 316 -9.95 -5.19 70.32
N ARG A 317 -9.91 -4.72 69.06
CA ARG A 317 -8.76 -4.15 68.31
C ARG A 317 -7.54 -5.02 67.91
N ALA A 318 -7.27 -4.99 66.60
CA ALA A 318 -5.93 -4.84 66.01
C ALA A 318 -6.02 -3.90 64.78
N PHE A 319 -4.89 -3.49 64.18
CA PHE A 319 -4.81 -2.46 63.11
C PHE A 319 -4.01 -2.97 61.89
N ILE A 320 -4.39 -2.49 60.70
CA ILE A 320 -3.61 -2.09 59.48
C ILE A 320 -2.16 -2.63 59.37
N ILE A 321 -1.73 -3.27 58.26
CA ILE A 321 -1.09 -2.65 57.06
C ILE A 321 -1.16 -3.59 55.83
N ALA A 322 -1.04 -3.00 54.62
CA ALA A 322 -1.17 -3.63 53.29
C ALA A 322 0.05 -4.46 52.81
N GLY A 323 -0.13 -5.22 51.72
CA GLY A 323 0.94 -5.96 51.01
C GLY A 323 0.47 -6.52 49.65
N ASN A 324 1.14 -6.08 48.58
CA ASN A 324 0.77 -6.17 47.17
C ASN A 324 0.66 -7.56 46.47
N GLU A 325 -0.08 -7.54 45.34
CA GLU A 325 0.26 -8.13 44.02
C GLU A 325 -0.11 -9.56 43.54
N HIS A 326 -0.69 -9.55 42.32
CA HIS A 326 -0.56 -10.44 41.15
C HIS A 326 -0.94 -11.95 41.12
N ILE A 327 -1.95 -12.22 40.27
CA ILE A 327 -2.02 -13.28 39.23
C ILE A 327 -2.02 -14.76 39.67
N ALA A 328 -3.17 -15.41 39.48
CA ALA A 328 -3.25 -16.69 38.75
C ALA A 328 -4.68 -16.96 38.21
N ARG A 329 -4.77 -17.77 37.14
CA ARG A 329 -6.02 -18.25 36.53
C ARG A 329 -6.46 -19.59 37.14
N GLN A 330 -7.77 -19.81 37.34
CA GLN A 330 -8.53 -21.05 37.01
C GLN A 330 -10.02 -20.82 37.34
N ARG A 331 -10.95 -21.07 36.39
CA ARG A 331 -11.69 -22.33 36.09
C ARG A 331 -12.67 -22.77 37.18
N ALA A 332 -13.89 -23.10 36.77
CA ALA A 332 -15.05 -23.43 37.62
C ALA A 332 -15.24 -24.96 37.84
N PRO A 333 -15.95 -25.36 38.90
CA PRO A 333 -16.40 -26.75 39.15
C PRO A 333 -17.95 -26.92 39.18
N GLY A 334 -18.44 -28.18 39.11
CA GLY A 334 -19.85 -28.56 39.34
C GLY A 334 -20.73 -28.48 38.08
N ASP A 335 -21.24 -29.53 37.42
CA ASP A 335 -21.70 -30.90 37.78
C ASP A 335 -23.00 -31.01 38.61
N GLN A 336 -24.12 -31.23 37.91
CA GLN A 336 -25.20 -32.19 38.21
C GLN A 336 -25.74 -32.72 36.85
N GLN A 337 -25.60 -34.01 36.51
CA GLN A 337 -26.54 -35.12 36.77
C GLN A 337 -27.91 -34.99 36.04
N SER A 338 -28.52 -36.03 35.43
CA SER A 338 -28.18 -37.47 35.29
C SER A 338 -29.14 -38.18 34.29
N VAL A 339 -29.17 -39.54 34.24
CA VAL A 339 -30.23 -40.44 33.66
C VAL A 339 -30.24 -40.60 32.10
N VAL A 340 -30.22 -41.79 31.46
CA VAL A 340 -30.05 -43.22 31.85
C VAL A 340 -29.20 -44.03 30.81
N SER A 341 -28.89 -45.28 31.19
CA SER A 341 -28.53 -46.51 30.42
C SER A 341 -29.01 -46.65 28.95
N SER A 342 -28.50 -47.57 28.11
CA SER A 342 -27.82 -48.86 28.37
C SER A 342 -27.11 -49.41 27.11
N GLY A 343 -26.08 -50.25 27.27
CA GLY A 343 -25.52 -51.08 26.19
C GLY A 343 -24.17 -51.73 26.53
N ALA A 344 -24.16 -53.00 26.93
CA ALA A 344 -22.96 -53.71 27.42
C ALA A 344 -22.43 -54.77 26.45
N ARG A 345 -21.18 -55.23 26.72
CA ARG A 345 -20.29 -56.17 25.98
C ARG A 345 -19.26 -55.46 25.07
N GLY A 346 -17.94 -55.55 25.30
CA GLY A 346 -17.17 -56.00 26.47
C GLY A 346 -16.01 -56.97 26.15
N TYR A 347 -14.86 -56.76 26.80
CA TYR A 347 -13.66 -57.64 26.88
C TYR A 347 -12.98 -58.01 25.54
N GLN A 348 -11.65 -57.90 25.36
CA GLN A 348 -10.56 -58.12 26.34
C GLN A 348 -9.33 -57.22 26.06
N GLU A 349 -8.54 -56.97 27.10
CA GLU A 349 -7.24 -56.29 27.02
C GLU A 349 -6.11 -57.28 26.66
N ARG A 350 -5.03 -56.79 26.04
CA ARG A 350 -3.67 -57.36 26.20
C ARG A 350 -2.60 -56.27 26.22
N THR A 351 -2.15 -55.92 27.42
CA THR A 351 -0.94 -55.12 27.68
C THR A 351 0.24 -56.07 27.92
N ILE A 352 1.38 -55.86 27.26
CA ILE A 352 2.74 -56.43 27.48
C ILE A 352 3.56 -56.13 26.19
N SER A 353 4.81 -55.67 26.19
CA SER A 353 5.67 -55.10 27.24
C SER A 353 6.76 -54.22 26.60
N ARG A 354 7.50 -53.45 27.41
CA ARG A 354 8.68 -52.66 26.98
C ARG A 354 9.86 -53.54 26.54
N SER A 355 10.59 -53.04 25.53
CA SER A 355 12.05 -53.15 25.39
C SER A 355 12.61 -51.78 25.01
N PHE A 356 13.90 -51.53 25.29
CA PHE A 356 14.62 -50.26 25.13
C PHE A 356 15.80 -50.43 24.16
N ILE A 357 16.58 -49.35 23.93
CA ILE A 357 17.89 -49.28 23.21
C ILE A 357 17.75 -49.24 21.67
N THR A 358 18.33 -48.31 20.90
CA THR A 358 18.97 -46.97 21.07
C THR A 358 19.02 -46.29 19.69
N GLY A 359 19.18 -44.97 19.58
CA GLY A 359 19.64 -44.33 18.32
C GLY A 359 18.98 -43.00 17.94
N ASP A 360 19.52 -41.91 18.51
CA ASP A 360 19.83 -40.61 17.91
C ASP A 360 18.82 -39.74 17.12
N HIS A 361 19.00 -38.45 17.36
CA HIS A 361 18.36 -37.28 16.78
C HIS A 361 18.50 -37.15 15.25
N GLU A 362 17.50 -36.56 14.58
CA GLU A 362 17.61 -35.15 14.17
C GLU A 362 16.24 -34.47 13.93
N ARG A 363 16.23 -33.15 13.69
CA ARG A 363 15.04 -32.29 13.74
C ARG A 363 14.36 -32.12 12.38
N SER A 364 13.07 -31.80 12.44
CA SER A 364 12.28 -31.31 11.31
C SER A 364 12.39 -29.79 11.13
N SER A 365 11.76 -29.33 10.05
CA SER A 365 11.48 -27.95 9.62
C SER A 365 12.61 -27.13 9.00
N ASP A 366 12.42 -26.79 7.72
CA ASP A 366 12.66 -25.43 7.23
C ASP A 366 11.57 -25.03 6.22
N TYR A 367 10.85 -23.95 6.53
CA TYR A 367 9.92 -23.29 5.60
C TYR A 367 10.62 -22.06 5.03
N HIS A 368 11.12 -22.14 3.80
CA HIS A 368 11.71 -20.99 3.14
C HIS A 368 10.66 -19.90 2.88
N TYR A 369 10.74 -18.81 3.64
CA TYR A 369 10.07 -17.55 3.31
C TYR A 369 10.82 -16.87 2.18
N CYS A 370 10.14 -16.58 1.06
CA CYS A 370 10.66 -15.63 0.07
C CYS A 370 10.53 -14.21 0.62
N LEU A 371 11.65 -13.60 0.96
CA LEU A 371 11.76 -12.15 1.05
C LEU A 371 11.82 -11.60 -0.38
N CYS A 372 10.98 -10.60 -0.69
CA CYS A 372 11.16 -9.77 -1.86
C CYS A 372 11.87 -8.49 -1.39
N GLU A 373 13.04 -8.20 -1.94
CA GLU A 373 13.78 -6.98 -1.64
C GLU A 373 13.29 -5.85 -2.57
N ASP A 374 12.92 -4.71 -1.99
CA ASP A 374 12.46 -3.52 -2.72
C ASP A 374 13.64 -2.85 -3.44
N ASN A 375 13.87 -3.23 -4.69
CA ASN A 375 15.03 -2.76 -5.46
C ASN A 375 14.75 -1.41 -6.15
N THR A 376 14.67 -0.33 -5.35
CA THR A 376 14.49 1.04 -5.85
C THR A 376 15.79 1.64 -6.37
N ILE A 377 15.94 1.74 -7.70
CA ILE A 377 17.03 2.51 -8.35
C ILE A 377 16.46 3.33 -9.51
N ALA A 378 16.13 4.61 -9.25
CA ALA A 378 16.09 5.75 -10.18
C ALA A 378 15.67 7.02 -9.41
#